data_AF-A0AAJ4SK02-F1
#
_entry.id   AF-A0AAJ4SK02-F1
#
_cell.length_a   1.000
_cell.length_b   1.000
_cell.length_c   1.000
_cell.angle_alpha   90.00
_cell.angle_beta   90.00
_cell.angle_gamma   90.00
#
_symmetry.space_group_name_H-M   'P 1'
#
loop_
_entity.id
_entity.type
_entity.pdbx_description
1 polymer ?
#
loop_
_entity_poly.entity_id
_entity_poly.type
_entity_poly.pdbx_seq_one_letter_code
_entity_poly.pdbx_strand_id
1 'polypeptide(L)'
;MLIEGAVTLRRVFNYLSVAIVMIMILSGCQNGSQEETKQHSETKHAATKQIQLSEQDKDALKQKLLKIADEYGQDQHKAVTNRYFSRNEQMEGDGYAITDDGEIQITDHNKPGRKHFKIHNVVGLTMYQGQHTQVGYDERAQDLTNIQGYSSVAKMDQPITKYLFADNGKVYEYQFKANSEPSLSTGFATKDYNGKDPNLKPNEKFIVSKDEILNKKWKMLLSEYK
;
A
#
# COMPACT_ATOMS: atom_id res chain seq x y z
N MET A 1 -16.27 68.16 -1.66
CA MET A 1 -16.96 67.13 -2.46
C MET A 1 -16.13 65.86 -2.37
N LEU A 2 -16.53 65.01 -1.40
CA LEU A 2 -16.38 63.54 -1.23
C LEU A 2 -15.01 62.85 -1.42
N ILE A 3 -14.42 62.29 -0.33
CA ILE A 3 -14.27 60.84 -0.01
C ILE A 3 -12.92 60.32 -0.58
N GLU A 4 -11.98 59.65 0.10
CA GLU A 4 -11.92 58.79 1.28
C GLU A 4 -10.44 58.62 1.70
N GLY A 5 -10.17 58.07 2.90
CA GLY A 5 -8.93 57.29 3.14
C GLY A 5 -7.90 57.88 4.11
N ALA A 6 -8.24 58.00 5.39
CA ALA A 6 -7.25 58.17 6.46
C ALA A 6 -7.07 56.85 7.22
N VAL A 7 -6.02 56.13 6.86
CA VAL A 7 -5.53 54.94 7.57
C VAL A 7 -4.69 55.39 8.77
N THR A 8 -4.81 54.60 9.85
CA THR A 8 -3.92 54.47 11.02
C THR A 8 -3.93 55.58 12.06
N LEU A 9 -4.69 55.34 13.15
CA LEU A 9 -4.42 55.92 14.45
C LEU A 9 -4.62 54.88 15.57
N ARG A 10 -3.59 54.74 16.40
CA ARG A 10 -3.62 54.45 17.85
C ARG A 10 -3.93 53.02 18.34
N ARG A 11 -2.92 52.36 18.92
CA ARG A 11 -2.65 52.25 20.39
C ARG A 11 -1.65 51.10 20.63
N VAL A 12 -0.41 51.33 21.10
CA VAL A 12 0.08 51.73 22.45
C VAL A 12 0.23 50.52 23.41
N PHE A 13 1.38 50.47 24.11
CA PHE A 13 1.87 49.59 25.21
C PHE A 13 2.84 48.45 24.77
N ASN A 14 4.16 48.67 24.74
CA ASN A 14 5.18 48.69 25.83
C ASN A 14 5.42 47.29 26.44
N TYR A 15 6.49 46.55 26.14
CA TYR A 15 7.91 46.65 26.59
C TYR A 15 8.11 46.71 28.12
N LEU A 16 8.74 45.66 28.68
CA LEU A 16 9.76 45.62 29.75
C LEU A 16 10.08 44.12 30.03
N SER A 17 11.27 43.51 29.88
CA SER A 17 12.68 43.82 30.19
C SER A 17 13.16 43.40 31.61
N VAL A 18 14.15 42.49 31.65
CA VAL A 18 15.34 42.45 32.56
C VAL A 18 15.08 41.86 33.99
N ALA A 19 15.94 41.13 34.73
CA ALA A 19 17.39 40.79 34.78
C ALA A 19 17.61 39.45 35.55
N ILE A 20 18.59 38.59 35.21
CA ILE A 20 19.99 38.42 35.72
C ILE A 20 20.15 37.92 37.20
N VAL A 21 20.85 36.78 37.41
CA VAL A 21 22.14 36.60 38.14
C VAL A 21 22.28 35.19 38.77
N MET A 22 23.47 34.62 38.51
CA MET A 22 24.15 33.42 39.04
C MET A 22 24.03 33.11 40.54
N ILE A 23 24.27 31.83 40.86
CA ILE A 23 25.02 31.23 42.01
C ILE A 23 24.64 29.73 42.00
N MET A 24 25.48 28.69 42.07
CA MET A 24 26.88 28.48 42.47
C MET A 24 27.38 27.18 41.80
N ILE A 25 28.62 27.17 41.31
CA ILE A 25 29.41 25.96 41.03
C ILE A 25 30.04 25.51 42.36
N LEU A 26 30.08 24.20 42.64
CA LEU A 26 31.27 23.48 43.12
C LEU A 26 31.05 21.95 43.19
N SER A 27 31.92 21.26 42.43
CA SER A 27 32.59 19.98 42.73
C SER A 27 31.82 18.64 42.71
N GLY A 28 32.08 17.85 41.66
CA GLY A 28 31.94 16.39 41.64
C GLY A 28 32.55 15.80 40.36
N CYS A 29 33.53 14.90 40.49
CA CYS A 29 34.45 14.46 39.43
C CYS A 29 33.86 13.53 38.34
N GLN A 30 34.54 13.57 37.19
CA GLN A 30 34.92 12.44 36.31
C GLN A 30 33.92 11.87 35.27
N ASN A 31 34.37 11.96 34.01
CA ASN A 31 34.15 11.08 32.85
C ASN A 31 32.72 10.85 32.32
N GLY A 32 32.49 11.29 31.07
CA GLY A 32 31.42 10.75 30.24
C GLY A 32 31.07 11.64 29.06
N SER A 33 31.35 11.16 27.85
CA SER A 33 31.09 11.78 26.56
C SER A 33 29.65 12.29 26.41
N GLN A 34 29.50 13.47 25.81
CA GLN A 34 28.20 14.00 25.36
C GLN A 34 27.72 13.23 24.12
N GLU A 35 26.66 12.45 24.26
CA GLU A 35 25.80 12.03 23.14
C GLU A 35 24.53 12.88 23.16
N GLU A 36 24.31 13.60 22.05
CA GLU A 36 23.06 14.28 21.75
C GLU A 36 21.93 13.23 21.61
N THR A 37 20.98 13.24 22.53
CA THR A 37 19.78 12.40 22.45
C THR A 37 18.82 12.96 21.41
N LYS A 38 18.88 12.44 20.17
CA LYS A 38 17.75 12.53 19.23
C LYS A 38 16.67 11.55 19.68
N GLN A 39 15.54 12.06 20.18
CA GLN A 39 14.32 11.28 20.34
C GLN A 39 13.85 10.79 18.96
N HIS A 40 14.23 9.57 18.61
CA HIS A 40 13.55 8.81 17.56
C HIS A 40 12.29 8.24 18.18
N SER A 41 11.13 8.77 17.78
CA SER A 41 9.84 8.18 18.08
C SER A 41 9.74 6.84 17.35
N GLU A 42 10.16 5.76 18.00
CA GLU A 42 9.86 4.41 17.55
C GLU A 42 8.35 4.17 17.69
N THR A 43 7.62 4.37 16.60
CA THR A 43 6.30 3.79 16.45
C THR A 43 6.48 2.27 16.49
N LYS A 44 6.18 1.64 17.63
CA LYS A 44 6.13 0.18 17.76
C LYS A 44 5.09 -0.36 16.78
N HIS A 45 5.53 -0.74 15.58
CA HIS A 45 4.74 -1.61 14.71
C HIS A 45 4.60 -2.94 15.44
N ALA A 46 3.39 -3.21 15.94
CA ALA A 46 3.07 -4.52 16.50
C ALA A 46 3.43 -5.58 15.46
N ALA A 47 4.35 -6.48 15.82
CA ALA A 47 4.78 -7.58 14.96
C ALA A 47 3.53 -8.39 14.59
N THR A 48 3.07 -8.22 13.35
CA THR A 48 1.88 -8.91 12.89
C THR A 48 2.28 -10.35 12.60
N LYS A 49 1.77 -11.30 13.40
CA LYS A 49 2.08 -12.72 13.26
C LYS A 49 1.58 -13.18 11.88
N GLN A 50 2.52 -13.60 11.02
CA GLN A 50 2.19 -14.21 9.73
C GLN A 50 1.40 -15.49 9.95
N ILE A 51 0.37 -15.69 9.13
CA ILE A 51 -0.39 -16.94 9.09
C ILE A 51 0.30 -17.88 8.11
N GLN A 52 0.68 -19.07 8.58
CA GLN A 52 1.21 -20.10 7.70
C GLN A 52 0.05 -20.77 6.97
N LEU A 53 0.00 -20.61 5.66
CA LEU A 53 -1.03 -21.16 4.79
C LEU A 53 -0.40 -22.17 3.84
N SER A 54 -0.97 -23.37 3.75
CA SER A 54 -0.67 -24.32 2.68
C SER A 54 -1.22 -23.81 1.35
N GLU A 55 -0.78 -24.40 0.22
CA GLU A 55 -1.36 -24.04 -1.09
C GLU A 55 -2.86 -24.35 -1.16
N GLN A 56 -3.31 -25.44 -0.53
CA GLN A 56 -4.74 -25.77 -0.43
C GLN A 56 -5.53 -24.71 0.35
N ASP A 57 -4.94 -24.14 1.41
CA ASP A 57 -5.56 -23.06 2.17
C ASP A 57 -5.68 -21.79 1.32
N LYS A 58 -4.63 -21.45 0.56
CA LYS A 58 -4.63 -20.29 -0.35
C LYS A 58 -5.68 -20.44 -1.44
N ASP A 59 -5.83 -21.63 -2.02
CA ASP A 59 -6.86 -21.90 -3.03
C ASP A 59 -8.27 -21.79 -2.44
N ALA A 60 -8.50 -22.34 -1.25
CA ALA A 60 -9.78 -22.21 -0.55
C ALA A 60 -10.10 -20.74 -0.21
N LEU A 61 -9.12 -19.98 0.28
CA LEU A 61 -9.24 -18.55 0.56
C LEU A 61 -9.53 -17.75 -0.70
N LYS A 62 -8.88 -18.07 -1.82
CA LYS A 62 -9.13 -17.44 -3.13
C LYS A 62 -10.58 -17.63 -3.56
N GLN A 63 -11.11 -18.85 -3.49
CA GLN A 63 -12.49 -19.13 -3.88
C GLN A 63 -13.50 -18.41 -2.98
N LYS A 64 -13.27 -18.39 -1.65
CA LYS A 64 -14.12 -17.65 -0.71
C LYS A 64 -14.06 -16.15 -0.96
N LEU A 65 -12.86 -15.60 -1.18
CA LEU A 65 -12.69 -14.18 -1.44
C LEU A 65 -13.30 -13.76 -2.77
N LEU A 66 -13.21 -14.57 -3.82
CA LEU A 66 -13.83 -14.27 -5.12
C LEU A 66 -15.35 -14.13 -5.03
N LYS A 67 -16.01 -14.95 -4.21
CA LYS A 67 -17.46 -14.79 -3.93
C LYS A 67 -17.77 -13.48 -3.22
N ILE A 68 -16.98 -13.14 -2.20
CA ILE A 68 -17.11 -11.85 -1.49
C ILE A 68 -16.85 -10.67 -2.43
N ALA A 69 -15.87 -10.81 -3.33
CA ALA A 69 -15.50 -9.79 -4.29
C ALA A 69 -16.57 -9.56 -5.35
N ASP A 70 -17.28 -10.61 -5.77
CA ASP A 70 -18.43 -10.51 -6.65
C ASP A 70 -19.56 -9.69 -6.00
N GLU A 71 -19.99 -10.08 -4.80
CA GLU A 71 -21.00 -9.35 -4.01
C GLU A 71 -20.58 -7.89 -3.79
N TYR A 72 -19.35 -7.68 -3.34
CA TYR A 72 -18.80 -6.35 -3.09
C TYR A 72 -18.74 -5.50 -4.38
N GLY A 73 -18.39 -6.09 -5.52
CA GLY A 73 -18.41 -5.40 -6.81
C GLY A 73 -19.82 -4.96 -7.21
N GLN A 74 -20.82 -5.81 -6.98
CA GLN A 74 -22.23 -5.48 -7.23
C GLN A 74 -22.69 -4.30 -6.36
N ASP A 75 -22.41 -4.35 -5.05
CA ASP A 75 -22.76 -3.31 -4.09
C ASP A 75 -22.10 -1.96 -4.41
N GLN A 76 -20.87 -1.99 -4.91
CA GLN A 76 -20.11 -0.79 -5.28
C GLN A 76 -20.37 -0.34 -6.73
N HIS A 77 -21.20 -1.06 -7.48
CA HIS A 77 -21.46 -0.85 -8.90
C HIS A 77 -20.17 -0.82 -9.75
N LYS A 78 -19.20 -1.70 -9.43
CA LYS A 78 -17.94 -1.87 -10.15
C LYS A 78 -17.69 -3.32 -10.54
N ALA A 79 -16.90 -3.50 -11.58
CA ALA A 79 -16.38 -4.79 -11.97
C ALA A 79 -15.16 -5.15 -11.10
N VAL A 80 -14.97 -6.43 -10.81
CA VAL A 80 -13.85 -6.98 -10.05
C VAL A 80 -13.28 -8.19 -10.78
N THR A 81 -11.96 -8.35 -10.76
CA THR A 81 -11.27 -9.52 -11.31
C THR A 81 -10.10 -9.93 -10.43
N ASN A 82 -9.76 -11.22 -10.40
CA ASN A 82 -8.48 -11.70 -9.86
C ASN A 82 -7.37 -11.78 -10.93
N ARG A 83 -7.59 -11.27 -12.15
CA ARG A 83 -6.52 -11.03 -13.12
C ARG A 83 -5.84 -9.70 -12.78
N TYR A 84 -5.08 -9.68 -11.69
CA TYR A 84 -4.45 -8.44 -11.16
C TYR A 84 -2.97 -8.30 -11.55
N PHE A 85 -2.31 -9.42 -11.81
CA PHE A 85 -0.87 -9.51 -12.05
C PHE A 85 -0.56 -10.42 -13.23
N SER A 86 0.40 -10.00 -14.05
CA SER A 86 1.03 -10.84 -15.07
C SER A 86 2.49 -10.46 -15.20
N ARG A 87 3.34 -11.46 -15.33
CA ARG A 87 4.76 -11.30 -15.63
C ARG A 87 4.93 -10.75 -17.04
N ASN A 88 5.94 -9.93 -17.28
CA ASN A 88 6.50 -9.74 -18.63
C ASN A 88 7.67 -10.71 -18.84
N GLU A 89 8.17 -10.84 -20.06
CA GLU A 89 9.24 -11.77 -20.42
C GLU A 89 10.56 -11.50 -19.68
N GLN A 90 10.74 -10.28 -19.16
CA GLN A 90 11.93 -9.85 -18.45
C GLN A 90 11.86 -10.18 -16.94
N MET A 91 10.70 -10.61 -16.44
CA MET A 91 10.46 -10.90 -15.04
C MET A 91 10.80 -12.36 -14.69
N GLU A 92 12.09 -12.69 -14.65
CA GLU A 92 12.61 -14.04 -14.35
C GLU A 92 12.51 -14.45 -12.88
N GLY A 93 12.57 -13.46 -11.97
CA GLY A 93 12.52 -13.68 -10.52
C GLY A 93 11.11 -13.73 -9.92
N ASP A 94 11.05 -13.64 -8.60
CA ASP A 94 9.82 -13.52 -7.82
C ASP A 94 9.27 -12.12 -8.02
N GLY A 95 8.03 -12.04 -8.50
CA GLY A 95 7.26 -10.80 -8.53
C GLY A 95 7.02 -10.29 -7.12
N TYR A 96 7.19 -8.99 -6.90
CA TYR A 96 6.92 -8.35 -5.62
C TYR A 96 6.28 -6.96 -5.80
N ALA A 97 5.57 -6.53 -4.77
CA ALA A 97 5.10 -5.16 -4.57
C ALA A 97 5.81 -4.52 -3.37
N ILE A 98 5.83 -3.19 -3.31
CA ILE A 98 6.37 -2.45 -2.16
C ILE A 98 5.25 -1.78 -1.35
N THR A 99 5.41 -1.78 -0.03
CA THR A 99 4.54 -1.12 0.95
C THR A 99 5.36 -0.49 2.07
N ASP A 100 4.73 0.31 2.93
CA ASP A 100 5.37 0.81 4.15
C ASP A 100 5.68 -0.30 5.17
N ASP A 101 5.00 -1.45 5.10
CA ASP A 101 5.30 -2.62 5.96
C ASP A 101 6.42 -3.51 5.38
N GLY A 102 6.89 -3.21 4.17
CA GLY A 102 7.92 -3.97 3.45
C GLY A 102 7.47 -4.51 2.09
N GLU A 103 8.28 -5.41 1.53
CA GLU A 103 8.02 -6.06 0.25
C GLU A 103 7.01 -7.21 0.42
N ILE A 104 6.03 -7.27 -0.49
CA ILE A 104 5.04 -8.35 -0.57
C ILE A 104 5.40 -9.27 -1.75
N GLN A 105 5.65 -10.55 -1.49
CA GLN A 105 5.82 -11.54 -2.55
C GLN A 105 4.48 -11.77 -3.28
N ILE A 106 4.47 -11.65 -4.60
CA ILE A 106 3.30 -11.89 -5.46
C ILE A 106 3.36 -13.27 -6.10
N THR A 107 4.54 -13.71 -6.52
CA THR A 107 4.78 -15.04 -7.11
C THR A 107 6.04 -15.65 -6.56
N ASP A 108 6.08 -16.97 -6.42
CA ASP A 108 7.26 -17.70 -5.96
C ASP A 108 7.83 -18.58 -7.08
N HIS A 109 9.04 -18.22 -7.54
CA HIS A 109 9.85 -18.98 -8.48
C HIS A 109 11.16 -19.45 -7.85
N ASN A 110 11.23 -19.44 -6.51
CA ASN A 110 12.44 -19.72 -5.73
C ASN A 110 13.63 -18.79 -6.08
N LYS A 111 13.35 -17.57 -6.55
CA LYS A 111 14.37 -16.58 -6.91
C LYS A 111 13.90 -15.18 -6.53
N PRO A 112 14.16 -14.67 -5.32
CA PRO A 112 14.97 -15.27 -4.27
C PRO A 112 14.23 -16.32 -3.42
N GLY A 113 12.94 -16.51 -3.64
CA GLY A 113 12.12 -17.48 -2.92
C GLY A 113 11.49 -16.91 -1.65
N ARG A 114 10.46 -17.62 -1.17
CA ARG A 114 9.58 -17.22 -0.07
C ARG A 114 10.30 -16.62 1.15
N LYS A 115 11.41 -17.22 1.60
CA LYS A 115 12.12 -16.81 2.84
C LYS A 115 12.68 -15.38 2.79
N HIS A 116 12.82 -14.80 1.61
CA HIS A 116 13.30 -13.42 1.44
C HIS A 116 12.21 -12.36 1.62
N PHE A 117 10.94 -12.77 1.70
CA PHE A 117 9.82 -11.88 1.87
C PHE A 117 9.18 -12.08 3.26
N LYS A 118 8.90 -10.97 3.94
CA LYS A 118 8.18 -11.00 5.23
C LYS A 118 6.67 -10.89 5.06
N ILE A 119 6.19 -10.72 3.85
CA ILE A 119 4.76 -10.60 3.58
C ILE A 119 4.52 -11.34 2.27
N HIS A 120 3.51 -12.19 2.25
CA HIS A 120 3.15 -12.94 1.05
C HIS A 120 1.72 -12.62 0.68
N ASN A 121 1.51 -12.29 -0.59
CA ASN A 121 0.18 -12.17 -1.13
C ASN A 121 -0.49 -13.55 -1.15
N VAL A 122 -1.74 -13.59 -0.74
CA VAL A 122 -2.58 -14.80 -0.81
C VAL A 122 -3.50 -14.70 -2.02
N VAL A 123 -4.14 -13.56 -2.21
CA VAL A 123 -5.02 -13.28 -3.34
C VAL A 123 -4.87 -11.83 -3.75
N GLY A 124 -4.88 -11.53 -5.04
CA GLY A 124 -4.99 -10.16 -5.53
C GLY A 124 -6.27 -9.96 -6.32
N LEU A 125 -6.79 -8.74 -6.30
CA LEU A 125 -7.95 -8.31 -7.07
C LEU A 125 -7.65 -6.99 -7.79
N THR A 126 -8.34 -6.74 -8.89
CA THR A 126 -8.45 -5.41 -9.50
C THR A 126 -9.92 -5.05 -9.61
N MET A 127 -10.25 -3.82 -9.23
CA MET A 127 -11.58 -3.25 -9.31
C MET A 127 -11.59 -2.02 -10.21
N TYR A 128 -12.60 -1.88 -11.04
CA TYR A 128 -12.72 -0.78 -12.01
C TYR A 128 -14.17 -0.55 -12.43
N GLN A 129 -14.45 0.62 -13.02
CA GLN A 129 -15.72 0.83 -13.68
C GLN A 129 -15.74 0.06 -15.00
N GLY A 130 -16.67 -0.89 -15.18
CA GLY A 130 -16.76 -1.68 -16.41
C GLY A 130 -17.26 -0.86 -17.62
N GLN A 131 -16.73 -1.13 -18.82
CA GLN A 131 -17.17 -0.44 -20.05
C GLN A 131 -18.65 -0.70 -20.41
N HIS A 132 -19.15 -1.91 -20.13
CA HIS A 132 -20.47 -2.39 -20.57
C HIS A 132 -21.42 -2.66 -19.39
N THR A 133 -21.57 -1.70 -18.47
CA THR A 133 -22.40 -1.85 -17.24
C THR A 133 -22.04 -3.03 -16.34
N GLN A 134 -20.92 -3.71 -16.60
CA GLN A 134 -20.47 -4.86 -15.83
C GLN A 134 -20.20 -4.44 -14.39
N VAL A 135 -20.78 -5.21 -13.48
CA VAL A 135 -20.58 -5.12 -12.04
C VAL A 135 -20.34 -6.53 -11.50
N GLY A 136 -19.76 -6.64 -10.31
CA GLY A 136 -19.37 -7.94 -9.75
C GLY A 136 -18.19 -8.55 -10.50
N TYR A 137 -18.06 -9.87 -10.44
CA TYR A 137 -16.93 -10.57 -11.04
C TYR A 137 -16.95 -10.49 -12.57
N ASP A 138 -15.83 -10.08 -13.18
CA ASP A 138 -15.67 -9.94 -14.62
C ASP A 138 -14.76 -11.03 -15.19
N GLU A 139 -15.38 -12.06 -15.76
CA GLU A 139 -14.70 -13.19 -16.40
C GLU A 139 -13.93 -12.77 -17.66
N ARG A 140 -14.36 -11.73 -18.37
CA ARG A 140 -13.68 -11.26 -19.60
C ARG A 140 -12.28 -10.75 -19.31
N ALA A 141 -12.04 -10.34 -18.07
CA ALA A 141 -10.73 -9.90 -17.63
C ALA A 141 -9.72 -11.06 -17.49
N GLN A 142 -10.12 -12.33 -17.59
CA GLN A 142 -9.15 -13.44 -17.54
C GLN A 142 -8.22 -13.47 -18.75
N ASP A 143 -8.68 -13.00 -19.91
CA ASP A 143 -7.94 -13.00 -21.17
C ASP A 143 -6.99 -11.80 -21.32
N LEU A 144 -6.89 -10.93 -20.30
CA LEU A 144 -6.05 -9.74 -20.38
C LEU A 144 -4.56 -10.10 -20.48
N THR A 145 -3.88 -9.31 -21.30
CA THR A 145 -2.42 -9.35 -21.48
C THR A 145 -1.79 -8.08 -20.93
N ASN A 146 -0.46 -8.09 -20.76
CA ASN A 146 0.27 -6.88 -20.37
C ASN A 146 0.22 -5.78 -21.45
N ILE A 147 -0.02 -6.12 -22.71
CA ILE A 147 -0.11 -5.16 -23.81
C ILE A 147 -1.42 -4.39 -23.73
N GLN A 148 -2.54 -5.10 -23.59
CA GLN A 148 -3.86 -4.46 -23.54
C GLN A 148 -4.19 -3.86 -22.18
N GLY A 149 -3.63 -4.42 -21.10
CA GLY A 149 -3.95 -4.01 -19.74
C GLY A 149 -5.44 -4.13 -19.47
N TYR A 150 -6.03 -3.13 -18.83
CA TYR A 150 -7.47 -3.11 -18.53
C TYR A 150 -8.33 -2.41 -19.58
N SER A 151 -7.73 -1.89 -20.67
CA SER A 151 -8.42 -1.04 -21.64
C SER A 151 -9.56 -1.71 -22.40
N SER A 152 -9.64 -3.04 -22.44
CA SER A 152 -10.76 -3.79 -23.04
C SER A 152 -11.96 -4.00 -22.12
N VAL A 153 -11.80 -3.81 -20.81
CA VAL A 153 -12.83 -4.13 -19.82
C VAL A 153 -13.22 -2.94 -18.96
N ALA A 154 -12.30 -2.00 -18.74
CA ALA A 154 -12.46 -0.85 -17.86
C ALA A 154 -12.70 0.45 -18.62
N LYS A 155 -13.51 1.34 -18.04
CA LYS A 155 -13.60 2.75 -18.46
C LYS A 155 -12.34 3.48 -17.96
N MET A 156 -11.41 3.74 -18.87
CA MET A 156 -10.08 4.26 -18.52
C MET A 156 -10.12 5.71 -18.02
N ASP A 157 -11.20 6.45 -18.26
CA ASP A 157 -11.45 7.77 -17.67
C ASP A 157 -11.85 7.70 -16.19
N GLN A 158 -11.95 6.51 -15.61
CA GLN A 158 -12.20 6.26 -14.19
C GLN A 158 -10.99 5.59 -13.53
N PRO A 159 -10.82 5.76 -12.20
CA PRO A 159 -9.77 5.07 -11.46
C PRO A 159 -9.89 3.55 -11.51
N ILE A 160 -8.74 2.88 -11.50
CA ILE A 160 -8.60 1.43 -11.35
C ILE A 160 -7.88 1.20 -10.02
N THR A 161 -8.34 0.25 -9.20
CA THR A 161 -7.67 -0.08 -7.93
C THR A 161 -7.21 -1.52 -7.93
N LYS A 162 -5.94 -1.78 -7.63
CA LYS A 162 -5.42 -3.12 -7.31
C LYS A 162 -5.43 -3.33 -5.80
N TYR A 163 -5.85 -4.50 -5.35
CA TYR A 163 -5.86 -4.94 -3.97
C TYR A 163 -4.99 -6.20 -3.80
N LEU A 164 -4.25 -6.28 -2.69
CA LEU A 164 -3.41 -7.41 -2.30
C LEU A 164 -3.81 -7.88 -0.90
N PHE A 165 -4.29 -9.11 -0.79
CA PHE A 165 -4.76 -9.71 0.46
C PHE A 165 -3.63 -10.58 1.00
N ALA A 166 -2.95 -10.09 2.04
CA ALA A 166 -1.69 -10.67 2.50
C ALA A 166 -1.84 -11.58 3.73
N ASP A 167 -0.87 -12.47 3.91
CA ASP A 167 -0.78 -13.46 5.00
C ASP A 167 -0.50 -12.85 6.39
N ASN A 168 -0.16 -11.57 6.45
CA ASN A 168 -0.15 -10.78 7.69
C ASN A 168 -1.54 -10.25 8.08
N GLY A 169 -2.59 -10.61 7.34
CA GLY A 169 -3.97 -10.23 7.64
C GLY A 169 -4.35 -8.80 7.27
N LYS A 170 -3.48 -8.08 6.56
CA LYS A 170 -3.79 -6.76 5.99
C LYS A 170 -4.23 -6.90 4.53
N VAL A 171 -5.07 -5.97 4.10
CA VAL A 171 -5.35 -5.71 2.69
C VAL A 171 -4.56 -4.47 2.30
N TYR A 172 -3.82 -4.54 1.20
CA TYR A 172 -3.11 -3.41 0.64
C TYR A 172 -3.78 -2.97 -0.66
N GLU A 173 -3.71 -1.69 -0.99
CA GLU A 173 -4.29 -1.15 -2.21
C GLU A 173 -3.37 -0.15 -2.90
N TYR A 174 -3.52 -0.06 -4.22
CA TYR A 174 -3.03 1.06 -5.01
C TYR A 174 -4.11 1.48 -6.00
N GLN A 175 -4.48 2.76 -5.96
CA GLN A 175 -5.45 3.35 -6.89
C GLN A 175 -4.71 4.14 -7.96
N PHE A 176 -4.84 3.66 -9.19
CA PHE A 176 -4.37 4.34 -10.38
C PHE A 176 -5.29 5.52 -10.73
N LYS A 177 -4.69 6.61 -11.21
CA LYS A 177 -5.42 7.82 -11.59
C LYS A 177 -6.31 7.56 -12.81
N ALA A 178 -7.38 8.35 -12.96
CA ALA A 178 -8.12 8.40 -14.21
C ALA A 178 -7.19 8.71 -15.40
N ASN A 179 -7.47 8.08 -16.54
CA ASN A 179 -6.69 8.14 -17.78
C ASN A 179 -5.25 7.60 -17.66
N SER A 180 -4.89 6.96 -16.55
CA SER A 180 -3.70 6.12 -16.52
C SER A 180 -4.01 4.80 -17.23
N GLU A 181 -3.04 4.24 -17.93
CA GLU A 181 -3.17 2.96 -18.64
C GLU A 181 -2.39 1.85 -17.92
N PRO A 182 -2.77 1.47 -16.68
CA PRO A 182 -2.05 0.42 -15.98
C PRO A 182 -2.22 -0.92 -16.72
N SER A 183 -1.12 -1.65 -16.83
CA SER A 183 -1.11 -3.04 -17.24
C SER A 183 -1.21 -3.97 -16.02
N LEU A 184 -1.18 -5.28 -16.26
CA LEU A 184 -1.16 -6.26 -15.18
C LEU A 184 0.16 -6.21 -14.40
N SER A 185 1.28 -5.87 -15.05
CA SER A 185 2.58 -5.71 -14.40
C SER A 185 2.79 -4.36 -13.70
N THR A 186 1.99 -3.32 -14.00
CA THR A 186 2.14 -2.01 -13.34
C THR A 186 1.99 -2.13 -11.82
N GLY A 187 2.92 -1.52 -11.09
CA GLY A 187 3.01 -1.57 -9.62
C GLY A 187 3.76 -2.78 -9.06
N PHE A 188 4.38 -3.58 -9.93
CA PHE A 188 5.15 -4.74 -9.54
C PHE A 188 6.53 -4.73 -10.21
N ALA A 189 7.47 -5.46 -9.61
CA ALA A 189 8.79 -5.70 -10.17
C ALA A 189 9.24 -7.12 -9.84
N THR A 190 10.39 -7.54 -10.38
CA THR A 190 11.01 -8.82 -10.01
C THR A 190 12.25 -8.61 -9.18
N LYS A 191 12.40 -9.46 -8.18
CA LYS A 191 13.63 -9.59 -7.42
C LYS A 191 14.32 -10.86 -7.90
N ASP A 192 15.59 -10.78 -8.33
CA ASP A 192 16.43 -11.96 -8.56
C ASP A 192 17.69 -11.87 -7.69
N TYR A 193 18.37 -13.00 -7.48
CA TYR A 193 19.62 -13.03 -6.70
C TYR A 193 20.80 -12.35 -7.40
N ASN A 194 20.70 -12.04 -8.70
CA ASN A 194 21.84 -11.62 -9.48
C ASN A 194 22.26 -10.17 -9.19
N GLY A 195 21.46 -9.42 -8.43
CA GLY A 195 21.77 -8.04 -8.04
C GLY A 195 21.96 -7.11 -9.25
N LYS A 196 21.51 -7.53 -10.44
CA LYS A 196 21.85 -6.87 -11.70
C LYS A 196 21.07 -5.60 -11.96
N ASP A 197 20.01 -5.32 -11.20
CA ASP A 197 19.45 -3.97 -11.24
C ASP A 197 18.72 -3.53 -9.96
N PRO A 198 19.38 -2.78 -9.05
CA PRO A 198 18.72 -2.12 -7.93
C PRO A 198 17.68 -1.06 -8.35
N ASN A 199 17.56 -0.74 -9.66
CA ASN A 199 16.56 0.19 -10.20
C ASN A 199 15.25 -0.48 -10.64
N LEU A 200 15.13 -1.81 -10.60
CA LEU A 200 13.85 -2.51 -10.82
C LEU A 200 13.02 -2.54 -9.54
N LYS A 201 12.75 -1.35 -8.99
CA LYS A 201 11.77 -1.18 -7.91
C LYS A 201 10.41 -0.86 -8.52
N PRO A 202 9.31 -1.37 -7.95
CA PRO A 202 7.99 -0.91 -8.33
C PRO A 202 7.93 0.60 -8.14
N ASN A 203 7.40 1.30 -9.14
CA ASN A 203 7.17 2.73 -9.09
C ASN A 203 5.92 3.09 -8.27
N GLU A 204 5.03 2.12 -8.06
CA GLU A 204 3.81 2.28 -7.26
C GLU A 204 3.96 1.63 -5.89
N LYS A 205 3.73 2.43 -4.84
CA LYS A 205 3.75 1.97 -3.46
C LYS A 205 2.34 1.70 -2.97
N PHE A 206 2.04 0.43 -2.71
CA PHE A 206 0.78 0.02 -2.13
C PHE A 206 0.70 0.47 -0.67
N ILE A 207 -0.47 0.94 -0.26
CA ILE A 207 -0.75 1.36 1.12
C ILE A 207 -1.70 0.36 1.78
N VAL A 208 -1.76 0.34 3.11
CA VAL A 208 -2.82 -0.42 3.80
C VAL A 208 -4.17 0.16 3.40
N SER A 209 -5.07 -0.68 2.88
CA SER A 209 -6.38 -0.28 2.39
C SER A 209 -7.21 0.30 3.52
N LYS A 210 -7.92 1.39 3.22
CA LYS A 210 -8.91 1.98 4.12
C LYS A 210 -10.30 1.37 3.95
N ASP A 211 -10.46 0.40 3.05
CA ASP A 211 -11.75 -0.25 2.82
C ASP A 211 -12.13 -1.16 4.01
N GLU A 212 -13.03 -0.67 4.86
CA GLU A 212 -13.42 -1.39 6.07
C GLU A 212 -14.09 -2.74 5.78
N ILE A 213 -14.81 -2.85 4.66
CA ILE A 213 -15.55 -4.06 4.28
C ILE A 213 -14.56 -5.15 3.91
N LEU A 214 -13.65 -4.88 2.97
CA LEU A 214 -12.63 -5.83 2.52
C LEU A 214 -11.69 -6.21 3.66
N ASN A 215 -11.26 -5.26 4.49
CA ASN A 215 -10.44 -5.54 5.66
C ASN A 215 -11.16 -6.46 6.66
N LYS A 216 -12.44 -6.19 6.97
CA LYS A 216 -13.24 -7.04 7.87
C LYS A 216 -13.43 -8.44 7.32
N LYS A 217 -13.78 -8.56 6.03
CA LYS A 217 -13.98 -9.84 5.36
C LYS A 217 -12.68 -10.65 5.29
N TRP A 218 -11.56 -10.02 4.99
CA TRP A 218 -10.26 -10.70 4.96
C TRP A 218 -9.85 -11.23 6.33
N LYS A 219 -9.98 -10.41 7.37
CA LYS A 219 -9.71 -10.81 8.75
C LYS A 219 -10.60 -11.97 9.22
N MET A 220 -11.86 -12.00 8.78
CA MET A 220 -12.80 -13.08 9.06
C MET A 220 -12.36 -14.38 8.37
N LEU A 221 -12.05 -14.34 7.07
CA LEU A 221 -11.58 -15.52 6.32
C LEU A 221 -10.32 -16.12 6.94
N LEU A 222 -9.36 -15.28 7.30
CA LEU A 222 -8.10 -15.74 7.91
C LEU A 222 -8.26 -16.27 9.33
N SER A 223 -9.36 -15.97 10.02
CA SER A 223 -9.57 -16.48 11.39
C SER A 223 -9.77 -17.99 11.45
N GLU A 224 -10.12 -18.62 10.32
CA GLU A 224 -10.28 -20.06 10.19
C GLU A 224 -8.95 -20.83 10.15
N TYR A 225 -7.83 -20.11 9.98
CA TYR A 225 -6.49 -20.67 9.75
C TYR A 225 -5.47 -20.26 10.84
N LYS A 226 -5.95 -19.80 11.99
CA LYS A 226 -5.12 -19.30 13.11
C LYS A 226 -4.77 -20.35 14.15
#